data_AF-A0A2E4JWZ5-F1
#
_entry.id   AF-A0A2E4JWZ5-F1
#
_cell.length_a   1.000
_cell.length_b   1.000
_cell.length_c   1.000
_cell.angle_alpha   90.00
_cell.angle_beta   90.00
_cell.angle_gamma   90.00
#
_symmetry.space_group_name_H-M   'P 1'
#
loop_
_entity.id
_entity.type
_entity.pdbx_description
1 polymer ?
#
loop_
_entity_poly.entity_id
_entity_poly.type
_entity_poly.pdbx_seq_one_letter_code
_entity_poly.pdbx_strand_id
1 'polypeptide(L)'
;NKEVMEHGEGVVRHIASNMLEERSEELADLGRDLATIEMYAESEYPRMRYDEAVDALQSKGVEIEWGQDLDYSKEKVLTQDFEVPHFLTHYPRVAKPFYHRPDPEDQKYVLCHDLLAPEGYGEIIGGGERTWSEDEILERIDEEGTPRDPYEFYIDIRRYGGVPHGGFGLGVDRVCTWLAGAEHIREAIPFPRDSRRVTP
;
A
#
# COMPACT_ATOMS: atom_id res chain seq x y z
N ASN A 1 3.64 -9.98 8.86
CA ASN A 1 2.91 -9.34 7.74
C ASN A 1 1.39 -9.47 7.88
N LYS A 2 0.84 -10.69 8.12
CA LYS A 2 -0.60 -10.92 8.26
C LYS A 2 -1.29 -9.98 9.26
N GLU A 3 -0.76 -9.86 10.47
CA GLU A 3 -1.30 -8.98 11.52
C GLU A 3 -1.29 -7.50 11.11
N VAL A 4 -0.28 -7.07 10.34
CA VAL A 4 -0.18 -5.69 9.84
C VAL A 4 -1.27 -5.41 8.81
N MET A 5 -1.55 -6.36 7.91
CA MET A 5 -2.65 -6.26 6.96
C MET A 5 -4.01 -6.22 7.66
N GLU A 6 -4.24 -7.10 8.64
CA GLU A 6 -5.47 -7.13 9.44
C GLU A 6 -5.69 -5.79 10.17
N HIS A 7 -4.63 -5.20 10.72
CA HIS A 7 -4.70 -3.87 11.34
C HIS A 7 -4.99 -2.77 10.30
N GLY A 8 -4.30 -2.77 9.16
CA GLY A 8 -4.50 -1.79 8.09
C GLY A 8 -5.92 -1.84 7.50
N GLU A 9 -6.44 -3.05 7.25
CA GLU A 9 -7.83 -3.26 6.83
C GLU A 9 -8.81 -2.72 7.87
N GLY A 10 -8.63 -3.05 9.15
CA GLY A 10 -9.47 -2.55 10.23
C GLY A 10 -9.49 -1.03 10.33
N VAL A 11 -8.34 -0.37 10.13
CA VAL A 11 -8.24 1.10 10.09
C VAL A 11 -9.06 1.68 8.93
N VAL A 12 -8.90 1.16 7.71
CA VAL A 12 -9.63 1.69 6.54
C VAL A 12 -11.13 1.46 6.65
N ARG A 13 -11.54 0.27 7.09
CA ARG A 13 -12.96 -0.06 7.32
C ARG A 13 -13.57 0.84 8.39
N HIS A 14 -12.83 1.11 9.47
CA HIS A 14 -13.29 2.01 10.52
C HIS A 14 -13.42 3.46 10.03
N ILE A 15 -12.50 3.94 9.17
CA ILE A 15 -12.62 5.26 8.55
C ILE A 15 -13.89 5.34 7.69
N ALA A 16 -14.14 4.35 6.84
CA ALA A 16 -15.35 4.31 6.00
C ALA A 16 -16.64 4.28 6.85
N SER A 17 -16.68 3.44 7.88
CA SER A 17 -17.79 3.36 8.83
C SER A 17 -18.05 4.69 9.55
N ASN A 18 -16.99 5.34 10.06
CA ASN A 18 -17.11 6.62 10.76
C ASN A 18 -17.57 7.73 9.80
N MET A 19 -17.11 7.75 8.55
CA MET A 19 -17.59 8.70 7.56
C MET A 19 -19.08 8.53 7.25
N LEU A 20 -19.61 7.31 7.24
CA LEU A 20 -21.06 7.09 7.09
C LEU A 20 -21.84 7.59 8.31
N GLU A 21 -21.34 7.32 9.51
CA GLU A 21 -22.00 7.70 10.76
C GLU A 21 -22.04 9.22 10.94
N GLU A 22 -20.90 9.89 10.70
CA GLU A 22 -20.70 11.29 11.08
C GLU A 22 -20.78 12.27 9.91
N ARG A 23 -20.67 11.79 8.65
CA ARG A 23 -20.52 12.63 7.45
C ARG A 23 -21.34 12.15 6.25
N SER A 24 -22.44 11.43 6.48
CA SER A 24 -23.31 10.94 5.39
C SER A 24 -23.97 12.06 4.60
N GLU A 25 -24.31 13.19 5.23
CA GLU A 25 -24.84 14.37 4.54
C GLU A 25 -23.80 14.95 3.57
N GLU A 26 -22.56 15.16 4.01
CA GLU A 26 -21.48 15.67 3.16
C GLU A 26 -21.11 14.69 2.03
N LEU A 27 -21.12 13.38 2.29
CA LEU A 27 -20.93 12.36 1.26
C LEU A 27 -22.03 12.42 0.19
N ALA A 28 -23.29 12.58 0.61
CA ALA A 28 -24.42 12.72 -0.32
C ALA A 28 -24.34 14.02 -1.13
N ASP A 29 -23.92 15.13 -0.52
CA ASP A 29 -23.71 16.42 -1.20
C ASP A 29 -22.59 16.34 -2.26
N LEU A 30 -21.56 15.51 -2.02
CA LEU A 30 -20.52 15.19 -3.00
C LEU A 30 -20.99 14.23 -4.11
N GLY A 31 -22.22 13.72 -4.02
CA GLY A 31 -22.78 12.74 -4.97
C GLY A 31 -22.24 11.33 -4.78
N ARG A 32 -21.65 11.02 -3.62
CA ARG A 32 -21.12 9.68 -3.32
C ARG A 32 -22.26 8.73 -2.94
N ASP A 33 -22.22 7.53 -3.51
CA ASP A 33 -23.16 6.47 -3.14
C ASP A 33 -22.81 5.90 -1.75
N LEU A 34 -23.70 6.10 -0.79
CA LEU A 34 -23.50 5.64 0.59
C LEU A 34 -23.47 4.11 0.69
N ALA A 35 -24.19 3.38 -0.18
CA ALA A 35 -24.16 1.92 -0.19
C ALA A 35 -22.78 1.38 -0.60
N THR A 36 -22.12 2.07 -1.53
CA THR A 36 -20.73 1.78 -1.91
C THR A 36 -19.77 1.98 -0.73
N ILE A 37 -19.90 3.06 0.03
CA ILE A 37 -19.06 3.28 1.23
C ILE A 37 -19.36 2.25 2.32
N GLU A 38 -20.63 1.85 2.50
CA GLU A 38 -21.03 0.80 3.44
C GLU A 38 -20.39 -0.54 3.08
N MET A 39 -20.37 -0.88 1.79
CA MET A 39 -19.66 -2.06 1.29
C MET A 39 -18.17 -2.03 1.64
N TYR A 40 -17.51 -0.87 1.58
CA TYR A 40 -16.12 -0.73 2.00
C TYR A 40 -15.92 -0.90 3.50
N ALA A 41 -16.88 -0.46 4.32
CA ALA A 41 -16.80 -0.61 5.77
C ALA A 41 -16.99 -2.07 6.23
N GLU A 42 -17.90 -2.80 5.59
CA GLU A 42 -18.38 -4.10 6.08
C GLU A 42 -17.70 -5.32 5.43
N SER A 43 -17.18 -5.18 4.22
CA SER A 43 -16.59 -6.31 3.47
C SER A 43 -15.18 -6.65 3.94
N GLU A 44 -14.82 -7.93 3.85
CA GLU A 44 -13.43 -8.36 3.95
C GLU A 44 -12.66 -8.02 2.67
N TYR A 45 -11.41 -7.58 2.82
CA TYR A 45 -10.58 -7.20 1.68
C TYR A 45 -9.85 -8.42 1.09
N PRO A 46 -10.08 -8.76 -0.19
CA PRO A 46 -9.43 -9.90 -0.81
C PRO A 46 -7.92 -9.68 -0.91
N ARG A 47 -7.19 -10.79 -1.04
CA ARG A 47 -5.72 -10.80 -1.15
C ARG A 47 -5.30 -11.46 -2.44
N MET A 48 -4.34 -10.85 -3.10
CA MET A 48 -3.74 -11.29 -4.35
C MET A 48 -2.21 -11.29 -4.18
N ARG A 49 -1.53 -12.32 -4.66
CA ARG A 49 -0.07 -12.33 -4.77
C ARG A 49 0.36 -11.55 -6.00
N TYR A 50 1.57 -11.01 -5.96
CA TYR A 50 2.20 -10.31 -7.08
C TYR A 50 2.13 -11.11 -8.39
N ASP A 51 2.40 -12.42 -8.35
CA ASP A 51 2.38 -13.25 -9.57
C ASP A 51 0.99 -13.31 -10.19
N GLU A 52 -0.05 -13.42 -9.36
CA GLU A 52 -1.45 -13.41 -9.81
C GLU A 52 -1.81 -12.06 -10.44
N ALA A 53 -1.28 -10.96 -9.91
CA ALA A 53 -1.48 -9.63 -10.49
C ALA A 53 -0.75 -9.47 -11.83
N VAL A 54 0.47 -10.00 -11.96
CA VAL A 54 1.22 -10.02 -13.23
C VAL A 54 0.43 -10.81 -14.29
N ASP A 55 -0.04 -12.01 -13.95
CA ASP A 55 -0.83 -12.85 -14.86
C ASP A 55 -2.14 -12.15 -15.27
N ALA A 56 -2.84 -11.52 -14.32
CA ALA A 56 -4.07 -10.77 -14.58
C ALA A 56 -3.80 -9.58 -15.52
N LEU A 57 -2.74 -8.81 -15.30
CA LEU A 57 -2.36 -7.67 -16.14
C LEU A 57 -1.96 -8.12 -17.55
N GLN A 58 -1.15 -9.17 -17.68
CA GLN A 58 -0.75 -9.71 -18.97
C GLN A 58 -1.96 -10.25 -19.76
N SER A 59 -2.93 -10.86 -19.09
CA SER A 59 -4.18 -11.33 -19.73
C SER A 59 -5.01 -10.19 -20.33
N LYS A 60 -4.86 -8.97 -19.80
CA LYS A 60 -5.48 -7.73 -20.29
C LYS A 60 -4.64 -6.99 -21.33
N GLY A 61 -3.50 -7.57 -21.75
CA GLY A 61 -2.60 -6.97 -22.72
C GLY A 61 -1.73 -5.84 -22.16
N VAL A 62 -1.60 -5.75 -20.83
CA VAL A 62 -0.67 -4.81 -20.18
C VAL A 62 0.74 -5.40 -20.22
N GLU A 63 1.70 -4.63 -20.74
CA GLU A 63 3.11 -5.00 -20.69
C GLU A 63 3.66 -4.86 -19.26
N ILE A 64 4.03 -5.98 -18.66
CA ILE A 64 4.73 -6.07 -17.39
C ILE A 64 5.60 -7.33 -17.37
N GLU A 65 6.83 -7.18 -16.91
CA GLU A 65 7.75 -8.29 -16.66
C GLU A 65 7.84 -8.58 -15.16
N TRP A 66 7.98 -9.86 -14.80
CA TRP A 66 8.19 -10.25 -13.41
C TRP A 66 9.45 -9.58 -12.85
N GLY A 67 9.36 -9.00 -11.65
CA GLY A 67 10.44 -8.24 -11.03
C GLY A 67 10.29 -6.72 -11.19
N GLN A 68 9.35 -6.26 -12.02
CA GLN A 68 8.99 -4.84 -12.09
C GLN A 68 8.00 -4.46 -10.99
N ASP A 69 8.12 -3.24 -10.47
CA ASP A 69 7.10 -2.66 -9.59
C ASP A 69 5.84 -2.29 -10.38
N LEU A 70 4.68 -2.23 -9.71
CA LEU A 70 3.43 -1.83 -10.35
C LEU A 70 3.24 -0.33 -10.21
N ASP A 71 3.40 0.40 -11.32
CA ASP A 71 3.04 1.81 -11.36
C ASP A 71 1.51 2.03 -11.34
N TYR A 72 1.10 3.29 -11.11
CA TYR A 72 -0.31 3.69 -11.07
C TYR A 72 -1.13 3.24 -12.29
N SER A 73 -0.54 3.22 -13.49
CA SER A 73 -1.29 2.81 -14.69
C SER A 73 -1.67 1.34 -14.66
N LYS A 74 -0.81 0.49 -14.08
CA LYS A 74 -1.05 -0.94 -13.90
C LYS A 74 -2.01 -1.19 -12.74
N GLU A 75 -1.82 -0.50 -11.62
CA GLU A 75 -2.77 -0.56 -10.48
C GLU A 75 -4.18 -0.16 -10.90
N LYS A 76 -4.32 0.88 -11.73
CA LYS A 76 -5.61 1.33 -12.26
C LYS A 76 -6.31 0.26 -13.09
N VAL A 77 -5.57 -0.56 -13.84
CA VAL A 77 -6.14 -1.67 -14.62
C VAL A 77 -6.52 -2.84 -13.72
N LEU A 78 -5.71 -3.10 -12.69
CA LEU A 78 -5.93 -4.20 -11.73
C LEU A 78 -7.15 -3.94 -10.84
N THR A 79 -7.26 -2.73 -10.30
CA THR A 79 -8.34 -2.30 -9.39
C THR A 79 -9.74 -2.31 -10.01
N GLN A 80 -9.86 -2.39 -11.35
CA GLN A 80 -11.15 -2.52 -12.04
C GLN A 80 -11.84 -3.87 -11.82
N ASP A 81 -11.11 -4.90 -11.40
CA ASP A 81 -11.67 -6.23 -11.14
C ASP A 81 -12.22 -6.38 -9.72
N PHE A 82 -12.07 -5.36 -8.88
CA PHE A 82 -12.38 -5.41 -7.47
C PHE A 82 -13.44 -4.38 -7.10
N GLU A 83 -14.49 -4.84 -6.43
CA GLU A 83 -15.54 -3.97 -5.92
C GLU A 83 -15.13 -3.28 -4.62
N VAL A 84 -14.20 -3.86 -3.84
CA VAL A 84 -13.71 -3.36 -2.56
C VAL A 84 -12.18 -3.24 -2.58
N PRO A 85 -11.55 -2.53 -1.62
CA PRO A 85 -10.09 -2.53 -1.52
C PRO A 85 -9.51 -3.93 -1.45
N HIS A 86 -8.34 -4.15 -2.05
CA HIS A 86 -7.69 -5.46 -2.06
C HIS A 86 -6.20 -5.35 -1.80
N PHE A 87 -5.66 -6.35 -1.12
CA PHE A 87 -4.23 -6.44 -0.86
C PHE A 87 -3.49 -7.06 -2.03
N LEU A 88 -2.40 -6.42 -2.45
CA LEU A 88 -1.38 -7.00 -3.28
C LEU A 88 -0.16 -7.35 -2.43
N THR A 89 0.25 -8.61 -2.43
CA THR A 89 1.25 -9.14 -1.48
C THR A 89 2.40 -9.84 -2.17
N HIS A 90 3.50 -10.06 -1.43
CA HIS A 90 4.65 -10.83 -1.89
C HIS A 90 5.26 -10.25 -3.16
N TYR A 91 5.64 -8.98 -3.12
CA TYR A 91 6.38 -8.39 -4.23
C TYR A 91 7.78 -9.02 -4.38
N PRO A 92 8.36 -8.96 -5.58
CA PRO A 92 9.74 -9.40 -5.80
C PRO A 92 10.72 -8.62 -4.93
N ARG A 93 11.68 -9.32 -4.32
CA ARG A 93 12.78 -8.74 -3.53
C ARG A 93 13.55 -7.68 -4.32
N VAL A 94 13.69 -7.87 -5.62
CA VAL A 94 14.40 -6.95 -6.53
C VAL A 94 13.65 -5.63 -6.76
N ALA A 95 12.35 -5.58 -6.50
CA ALA A 95 11.50 -4.40 -6.72
C ALA A 95 11.30 -3.57 -5.45
N LYS A 96 11.64 -4.09 -4.27
CA LYS A 96 11.32 -3.44 -2.99
C LYS A 96 12.58 -3.13 -2.16
N PRO A 97 12.57 -2.05 -1.34
CA PRO A 97 13.74 -1.61 -0.58
C PRO A 97 14.32 -2.64 0.40
N PHE A 98 15.61 -2.47 0.73
CA PHE A 98 16.41 -3.37 1.59
C PHE A 98 15.79 -3.70 2.95
N TYR A 99 14.96 -2.81 3.49
CA TYR A 99 14.38 -2.97 4.83
C TYR A 99 13.20 -3.94 4.89
N HIS A 100 12.64 -4.36 3.77
CA HIS A 100 11.60 -5.39 3.76
C HIS A 100 12.19 -6.77 4.03
N ARG A 101 11.55 -7.52 4.94
CA ARG A 101 12.00 -8.87 5.25
C ARG A 101 11.81 -9.79 4.04
N PRO A 102 12.84 -10.53 3.59
CA PRO A 102 12.66 -11.62 2.63
C PRO A 102 11.66 -12.65 3.14
N ASP A 103 10.89 -13.25 2.23
CA ASP A 103 10.01 -14.35 2.57
C ASP A 103 10.87 -15.58 2.97
N PRO A 104 10.67 -16.16 4.17
CA PRO A 104 11.43 -17.32 4.62
C PRO A 104 11.17 -18.59 3.81
N GLU A 105 10.05 -18.67 3.08
CA GLU A 105 9.71 -19.83 2.23
C GLU A 105 10.27 -19.69 0.81
N ASP A 106 10.34 -18.47 0.28
CA ASP A 106 10.90 -18.18 -1.05
C ASP A 106 11.53 -16.77 -1.09
N GLN A 107 12.86 -16.71 -0.94
CA GLN A 107 13.62 -15.47 -0.83
C GLN A 107 13.55 -14.54 -2.05
N LYS A 108 12.95 -14.98 -3.17
CA LYS A 108 12.71 -14.09 -4.32
C LYS A 108 11.60 -13.08 -4.03
N TYR A 109 10.78 -13.29 -2.99
CA TYR A 109 9.78 -12.35 -2.52
C TYR A 109 10.19 -11.66 -1.21
N VAL A 110 9.51 -10.58 -0.90
CA VAL A 110 9.50 -9.96 0.43
C VAL A 110 8.12 -10.00 1.06
N LEU A 111 8.07 -10.03 2.38
CA LEU A 111 6.84 -9.99 3.17
C LEU A 111 6.26 -8.57 3.26
N CYS A 112 5.92 -7.99 2.11
CA CYS A 112 5.27 -6.70 1.98
C CYS A 112 3.82 -6.83 1.47
N HIS A 113 3.11 -5.72 1.54
CA HIS A 113 1.78 -5.59 0.97
C HIS A 113 1.50 -4.13 0.59
N ASP A 114 0.69 -3.96 -0.43
CA ASP A 114 0.01 -2.70 -0.75
C ASP A 114 -1.50 -2.95 -0.66
N LEU A 115 -2.27 -1.98 -0.17
CA LEU A 115 -3.74 -2.01 -0.21
C LEU A 115 -4.20 -1.05 -1.30
N LEU A 116 -4.84 -1.58 -2.33
CA LEU A 116 -5.29 -0.81 -3.48
C LEU A 116 -6.79 -0.52 -3.35
N ALA A 117 -7.16 0.75 -3.37
CA ALA A 117 -8.55 1.19 -3.45
C ALA A 117 -9.14 0.89 -4.85
N PRO A 118 -10.42 0.50 -4.93
CA PRO A 118 -11.09 0.17 -6.19
C PRO A 118 -11.31 1.43 -7.06
N GLU A 119 -12.10 1.31 -8.13
CA GLU A 119 -12.50 2.44 -9.00
C GLU A 119 -11.32 3.16 -9.69
N GLY A 120 -10.13 2.56 -9.70
CA GLY A 120 -8.93 3.13 -10.32
C GLY A 120 -8.18 4.14 -9.45
N TYR A 121 -8.46 4.21 -8.14
CA TYR A 121 -7.74 5.06 -7.19
C TYR A 121 -6.33 4.53 -6.87
N GLY A 122 -6.15 3.20 -6.81
CA GLY A 122 -4.85 2.58 -6.59
C GLY A 122 -4.42 2.59 -5.12
N GLU A 123 -3.11 2.54 -4.88
CA GLU A 123 -2.54 2.34 -3.53
C GLU A 123 -2.96 3.40 -2.51
N ILE A 124 -3.54 2.96 -1.39
CA ILE A 124 -3.86 3.78 -0.20
C ILE A 124 -3.01 3.42 1.03
N ILE A 125 -2.50 2.19 1.09
CA ILE A 125 -1.57 1.73 2.12
C ILE A 125 -0.40 1.02 1.46
N GLY A 126 0.82 1.33 1.90
CA GLY A 126 2.03 0.56 1.60
C GLY A 126 2.68 0.08 2.90
N GLY A 127 2.96 -1.21 3.02
CA GLY A 127 3.34 -1.81 4.29
C GLY A 127 4.11 -3.12 4.17
N GLY A 128 4.50 -3.65 5.32
CA GLY A 128 5.18 -4.93 5.37
C GLY A 128 5.88 -5.24 6.68
N GLU A 129 6.38 -6.47 6.74
CA GLU A 129 7.32 -6.90 7.74
C GLU A 129 8.71 -6.30 7.44
N ARG A 130 9.35 -5.80 8.48
CA ARG A 130 10.71 -5.24 8.38
C ARG A 130 11.70 -6.27 8.83
N THR A 131 12.89 -6.26 8.25
CA THR A 131 14.02 -7.08 8.72
C THR A 131 14.44 -6.67 10.13
N TRP A 132 14.65 -7.64 11.02
CA TRP A 132 14.97 -7.46 12.44
C TRP A 132 16.25 -8.18 12.86
N SER A 133 16.78 -9.06 12.00
CA SER A 133 18.13 -9.61 12.17
C SER A 133 19.15 -8.59 11.66
N GLU A 134 20.24 -8.42 12.42
CA GLU A 134 21.40 -7.63 11.99
C GLU A 134 22.04 -8.24 10.73
N ASP A 135 22.14 -9.57 10.68
CA ASP A 135 22.75 -10.26 9.54
C ASP A 135 21.94 -10.04 8.25
N GLU A 136 20.62 -10.20 8.33
CA GLU A 136 19.73 -10.03 7.17
C GLU A 136 19.73 -8.58 6.66
N ILE A 137 19.75 -7.57 7.53
CA ILE A 137 19.74 -6.17 7.08
C ILE A 137 21.09 -5.76 6.47
N LEU A 138 22.21 -6.28 7.01
CA LEU A 138 23.54 -6.04 6.46
C LEU A 138 23.68 -6.67 5.07
N GLU A 139 23.20 -7.91 4.88
CA GLU A 139 23.16 -8.55 3.56
C GLU A 139 22.39 -7.70 2.55
N ARG A 140 21.20 -7.21 2.92
CA ARG A 140 20.36 -6.40 2.03
C ARG A 140 20.98 -5.03 1.70
N ILE A 141 21.64 -4.38 2.66
CA ILE A 141 22.34 -3.11 2.44
C ILE A 141 23.51 -3.30 1.46
N ASP A 142 24.26 -4.39 1.62
CA ASP A 142 25.39 -4.73 0.74
C ASP A 142 24.92 -5.05 -0.68
N GLU A 143 23.81 -5.78 -0.83
CA GLU A 143 23.19 -6.09 -2.13
C GLU A 143 22.76 -4.84 -2.90
N GLU A 144 22.17 -3.85 -2.21
CA GLU A 144 21.75 -2.59 -2.83
C GLU A 144 22.91 -1.60 -3.02
N GLY A 145 24.11 -1.92 -2.53
CA GLY A 145 25.29 -1.06 -2.63
C GLY A 145 25.14 0.25 -1.85
N THR A 146 24.29 0.26 -0.82
CA THR A 146 24.00 1.45 -0.02
C THR A 146 25.08 1.63 1.06
N PRO A 147 25.60 2.85 1.31
CA PRO A 147 26.59 3.07 2.36
C PRO A 147 25.99 2.75 3.74
N ARG A 148 26.76 2.07 4.59
CA ARG A 148 26.29 1.65 5.92
C ARG A 148 26.27 2.81 6.94
N ASP A 149 27.24 3.72 6.89
CA ASP A 149 27.41 4.78 7.90
C ASP A 149 26.15 5.61 8.17
N PRO A 150 25.35 6.04 7.16
CA PRO A 150 24.12 6.78 7.41
C PRO A 150 23.02 5.95 8.10
N TYR A 151 23.11 4.63 8.03
CA TYR A 151 22.15 3.68 8.58
C TYR A 151 22.63 3.00 9.85
N GLU A 152 23.77 3.37 10.44
CA GLU A 152 24.29 2.70 11.65
C GLU A 152 23.25 2.73 12.79
N PHE A 153 22.57 3.85 12.99
CA PHE A 153 21.48 3.94 13.98
C PHE A 153 20.33 2.96 13.67
N TYR A 154 20.07 2.71 12.39
CA TYR A 154 19.03 1.79 11.92
C TYR A 154 19.51 0.33 12.03
N ILE A 155 20.80 0.05 11.90
CA ILE A 155 21.37 -1.28 12.15
C ILE A 155 21.36 -1.57 13.66
N ASP A 156 21.69 -0.58 14.49
CA ASP A 156 21.76 -0.70 15.95
C ASP A 156 20.43 -1.13 16.59
N ILE A 157 19.27 -0.71 16.06
CA ILE A 157 17.98 -1.18 16.58
C ILE A 157 17.73 -2.68 16.35
N ARG A 158 18.52 -3.34 15.50
CA ARG A 158 18.54 -4.81 15.36
C ARG A 158 19.57 -5.43 16.31
N ARG A 159 20.76 -4.83 16.39
CA ARG A 159 21.87 -5.27 17.26
C ARG A 159 21.47 -5.31 18.74
N TYR A 160 20.72 -4.31 19.21
CA TYR A 160 20.36 -4.14 20.61
C TYR A 160 18.92 -4.56 20.93
N GLY A 161 18.54 -5.77 20.50
CA GLY A 161 17.24 -6.37 20.83
C GLY A 161 16.19 -6.25 19.73
N GLY A 162 16.59 -6.48 18.47
CA GLY A 162 15.66 -6.58 17.36
C GLY A 162 14.56 -7.62 17.61
N VAL A 163 13.31 -7.21 17.42
CA VAL A 163 12.12 -8.08 17.53
C VAL A 163 11.39 -8.13 16.19
N PRO A 164 10.67 -9.21 15.87
CA PRO A 164 9.79 -9.23 14.71
C PRO A 164 8.82 -8.05 14.75
N HIS A 165 8.82 -7.24 13.70
CA HIS A 165 7.97 -6.05 13.61
C HIS A 165 7.59 -5.77 12.17
N GLY A 166 6.48 -5.05 12.02
CA GLY A 166 6.02 -4.55 10.74
C GLY A 166 5.20 -3.30 10.94
N GLY A 167 4.82 -2.69 9.84
CA GLY A 167 4.00 -1.49 9.86
C GLY A 167 3.60 -1.10 8.45
N PHE A 168 2.86 -0.01 8.37
CA PHE A 168 2.40 0.53 7.11
C PHE A 168 2.33 2.06 7.17
N GLY A 169 2.38 2.68 6.00
CA GLY A 169 2.00 4.07 5.80
C GLY A 169 0.63 4.13 5.14
N LEU A 170 -0.23 5.04 5.59
CA LEU A 170 -1.52 5.32 4.97
C LEU A 170 -1.47 6.72 4.35
N GLY A 171 -1.81 6.82 3.06
CA GLY A 171 -1.91 8.09 2.37
C GLY A 171 -3.23 8.77 2.70
N VAL A 172 -3.25 9.65 3.71
CA VAL A 172 -4.49 10.31 4.18
C VAL A 172 -5.22 10.99 3.02
N ASP A 173 -4.52 11.78 2.22
CA ASP A 173 -5.12 12.49 1.09
C ASP A 173 -5.66 11.51 0.02
N ARG A 174 -5.00 10.36 -0.20
CA ARG A 174 -5.48 9.32 -1.12
C ARG A 174 -6.76 8.66 -0.60
N VAL A 175 -6.83 8.33 0.69
CA VAL A 175 -8.03 7.78 1.33
C VAL A 175 -9.18 8.78 1.26
N CYS A 176 -8.93 10.06 1.58
CA CYS A 176 -9.94 11.11 1.44
C CYS A 176 -10.41 11.26 -0.01
N THR A 177 -9.50 11.24 -0.98
CA THR A 177 -9.83 11.35 -2.41
C THR A 177 -10.75 10.20 -2.84
N TRP A 178 -10.40 8.96 -2.47
CA TRP A 178 -11.18 7.78 -2.82
C TRP A 178 -12.57 7.76 -2.15
N LEU A 179 -12.63 7.96 -0.83
CA LEU A 179 -13.90 7.91 -0.10
C LEU A 179 -14.83 9.06 -0.52
N ALA A 180 -14.29 10.25 -0.79
CA ALA A 180 -15.05 11.39 -1.30
C ALA A 180 -15.46 11.26 -2.78
N GLY A 181 -14.91 10.31 -3.52
CA GLY A 181 -15.14 10.19 -4.97
C GLY A 181 -14.52 11.33 -5.79
N ALA A 182 -13.47 11.98 -5.27
CA ALA A 182 -12.83 13.11 -5.96
C ALA A 182 -12.04 12.63 -7.20
N GLU A 183 -12.00 13.44 -8.26
CA GLU A 183 -11.30 13.06 -9.51
C GLU A 183 -9.77 13.19 -9.38
N HIS A 184 -9.30 14.06 -8.48
CA HIS A 184 -7.87 14.34 -8.34
C HIS A 184 -7.48 14.65 -6.89
N ILE A 185 -6.34 14.11 -6.44
CA ILE A 185 -5.85 14.21 -5.04
C ILE A 185 -5.77 15.64 -4.48
N ARG A 186 -5.46 16.60 -5.35
CA ARG A 186 -5.42 18.03 -5.02
C ARG A 186 -6.72 18.58 -4.43
N GLU A 187 -7.86 17.94 -4.68
CA GLU A 187 -9.18 18.36 -4.19
C GLU A 187 -9.38 17.95 -2.73
N ALA A 188 -8.65 16.94 -2.26
CA ALA A 188 -8.61 16.53 -0.86
C ALA A 188 -7.63 17.36 0.00
N ILE A 189 -6.82 18.24 -0.61
CA ILE A 189 -5.77 19.01 0.06
C ILE A 189 -6.11 20.50 -0.01
N PRO A 190 -6.26 21.23 1.12
CA PRO A 190 -6.61 22.66 1.09
C PRO A 190 -5.64 23.54 0.30
N PHE A 191 -4.33 23.26 0.43
CA PHE A 191 -3.26 23.97 -0.28
C PHE A 191 -2.30 22.97 -0.92
N PRO A 192 -2.67 22.36 -2.06
CA PRO A 192 -1.89 21.31 -2.68
C PRO A 192 -0.52 21.85 -3.13
N ARG A 193 0.48 20.97 -3.07
CA ARG A 193 1.86 21.27 -3.47
C ARG A 193 2.31 20.25 -4.50
N ASP A 194 2.89 20.75 -5.59
CA ASP A 194 3.54 19.94 -6.60
C ASP A 194 4.81 20.64 -7.09
N SER A 195 5.55 20.01 -8.02
CA SER A 195 6.79 20.57 -8.56
C SER A 195 6.63 21.90 -9.29
N ARG A 196 5.40 22.30 -9.63
CA ARG A 196 5.03 23.54 -10.33
C ARG A 196 4.25 24.54 -9.44
N ARG A 197 3.75 24.10 -8.28
CA ARG A 197 2.92 24.91 -7.36
C ARG A 197 3.42 24.80 -5.92
N VAL A 198 4.07 25.87 -5.45
CA VAL A 198 4.65 25.95 -4.08
C VAL A 198 4.03 27.03 -3.18
N THR A 199 3.14 27.85 -3.72
CA THR A 199 2.44 28.93 -3.00
C THR A 199 0.92 28.76 -3.16
N PRO A 200 0.09 29.43 -2.34
CA PRO A 200 -1.04 30.15 -2.93
C PRO A 200 -0.55 31.01 -4.10
#